data_AF-A0A3C1N7M2-F1
#
_entry.id   AF-A0A3C1N7M2-F1
#
_cell.length_a   1.000
_cell.length_b   1.000
_cell.length_c   1.000
_cell.angle_alpha   90.00
_cell.angle_beta   90.00
_cell.angle_gamma   90.00
#
_symmetry.space_group_name_H-M   'P 1'
#
loop_
_entity.id
_entity.type
_entity.pdbx_description
1 polymer ?
#
loop_
_entity_poly.entity_id
_entity_poly.type
_entity_poly.pdbx_seq_one_letter_code
_entity_poly.pdbx_strand_id
1 'polypeptide(L)' 'MQALGSNAPDFRLPNHNSTFSADFFALEDFKASQALLVAFICNHCPYVVHLRQGLVDFARDYELQRLAVVAISANDV' A
#
# COMPACT_ATOMS: atom_id res chain seq x y z
N MET A 1 0.47 2.80 -19.43
CA MET A 1 -0.54 3.04 -18.38
C MET A 1 -1.80 2.28 -18.76
N GLN A 2 -2.44 1.59 -17.81
CA GLN A 2 -3.75 1.00 -18.06
C GLN A 2 -4.83 2.08 -18.09
N ALA A 3 -5.94 1.81 -18.78
CA ALA A 3 -7.09 2.70 -18.79
C ALA A 3 -7.81 2.69 -17.43
N LEU A 4 -8.37 3.83 -17.03
CA LEU A 4 -9.22 3.87 -15.84
C LEU A 4 -10.44 2.95 -16.02
N GLY A 5 -10.86 2.30 -14.93
CA GLY A 5 -11.93 1.29 -14.95
C GLY A 5 -11.47 -0.11 -15.35
N SER A 6 -10.19 -0.30 -15.71
CA SER A 6 -9.61 -1.64 -15.79
C SER A 6 -9.46 -2.25 -14.39
N ASN A 7 -9.42 -3.58 -14.33
CA ASN A 7 -9.08 -4.28 -13.11
C ASN A 7 -7.66 -3.91 -12.66
N ALA A 8 -7.46 -3.80 -11.35
CA ALA A 8 -6.13 -3.59 -10.79
C ALA A 8 -5.20 -4.74 -11.24
N PRO A 9 -3.97 -4.43 -11.71
CA PRO A 9 -2.97 -5.46 -11.99
C PRO A 9 -2.69 -6.29 -10.75
N ASP A 10 -2.55 -7.59 -10.94
CA ASP A 10 -2.17 -8.48 -9.85
C ASP A 10 -0.73 -8.22 -9.39
N PHE A 11 -0.45 -8.51 -8.13
CA PHE A 11 0.90 -8.45 -7.56
C PHE A 11 1.04 -9.48 -6.45
N ARG A 12 2.28 -9.88 -6.20
CA ARG A 12 2.70 -10.60 -5.00
C ARG A 12 4.11 -10.15 -4.64
N LEU A 13 4.22 -9.34 -3.60
CA LEU A 13 5.46 -8.66 -3.23
C LEU A 13 5.89 -9.03 -1.81
N PRO A 14 7.21 -9.07 -1.53
CA PRO A 14 7.72 -9.28 -0.18
C PRO A 14 7.19 -8.20 0.76
N ASN A 15 6.87 -8.60 1.99
CA ASN A 15 6.51 -7.70 3.06
C ASN A 15 7.76 -7.28 3.83
N HIS A 16 8.01 -5.97 3.90
CA HIS A 16 9.08 -5.38 4.71
C HIS A 16 8.58 -4.73 6.01
N ASN A 17 7.28 -4.82 6.30
CA ASN A 17 6.70 -4.34 7.55
C ASN A 17 6.67 -5.46 8.58
N SER A 18 7.58 -5.39 9.55
CA SER A 18 7.73 -6.34 10.65
C SER A 18 6.54 -6.39 11.62
N THR A 19 5.58 -5.47 11.50
CA THR A 19 4.33 -5.51 12.29
C THR A 19 3.41 -6.65 11.84
N PHE A 20 3.56 -7.11 10.60
CA PHE A 20 2.77 -8.21 10.05
C PHE A 20 3.63 -9.47 9.94
N SER A 21 3.06 -10.63 10.28
CA SER A 21 3.74 -11.92 10.23
C SER A 21 3.83 -12.52 8.83
N ALA A 22 3.09 -11.98 7.86
CA ALA A 22 3.11 -12.48 6.48
C ALA A 22 4.41 -12.06 5.77
N ASP A 23 5.08 -12.99 5.10
CA ASP A 23 6.30 -12.72 4.31
C ASP A 23 6.00 -12.03 2.97
N PHE A 24 4.77 -12.15 2.47
CA PHE A 24 4.33 -11.60 1.20
C PHE A 24 2.91 -11.07 1.32
N PHE A 25 2.60 -10.07 0.51
CA PHE A 25 1.24 -9.60 0.26
C PHE A 25 0.92 -9.64 -1.22
N ALA A 26 -0.30 -10.06 -1.55
CA ALA A 26 -0.86 -10.08 -2.88
C ALA A 26 -2.13 -9.24 -2.98
N LEU A 27 -2.54 -8.89 -4.20
CA LEU A 27 -3.77 -8.11 -4.42
C LEU A 27 -4.99 -8.78 -3.77
N GLU A 28 -5.03 -10.11 -3.79
CA GLU A 28 -6.15 -10.87 -3.25
C GLU A 28 -6.30 -10.84 -1.73
N ASP A 29 -5.23 -10.54 -0.99
CA ASP A 29 -5.26 -10.44 0.46
C ASP A 29 -6.14 -9.26 0.93
N PHE A 30 -6.44 -8.33 0.02
CA PHE A 30 -7.24 -7.13 0.29
C PHE A 30 -8.71 -7.26 -0.14
N LYS A 31 -9.16 -8.43 -0.60
CA LYS A 31 -10.55 -8.65 -1.08
C LYS A 31 -11.63 -8.41 -0.01
N ALA A 32 -11.28 -8.47 1.27
CA ALA A 32 -12.21 -8.21 2.37
C ALA A 32 -12.48 -6.71 2.58
N SER A 33 -11.63 -5.83 2.03
CA SER A 33 -11.79 -4.38 2.11
C SER A 33 -12.75 -3.85 1.04
N GLN A 34 -13.44 -2.76 1.33
CA GLN A 34 -14.35 -2.13 0.38
C GLN A 34 -13.58 -1.42 -0.75
N ALA A 35 -12.40 -0.91 -0.43
CA ALA A 35 -11.48 -0.31 -1.38
C ALA A 35 -10.03 -0.60 -0.96
N LEU A 36 -9.13 -0.51 -1.94
CA LEU A 36 -7.69 -0.59 -1.75
C LEU A 36 -7.04 0.67 -2.32
N LEU A 37 -6.30 1.40 -1.49
CA LEU A 37 -5.36 2.43 -1.92
C LEU A 37 -3.97 1.80 -2.07
N VAL A 38 -3.45 1.79 -3.29
CA VAL A 38 -2.05 1.44 -3.57
C VAL A 38 -1.26 2.72 -3.80
N ALA A 39 -0.26 2.97 -2.94
CA ALA A 39 0.64 4.10 -3.07
C ALA A 39 2.04 3.62 -3.46
N PHE A 40 2.53 4.01 -4.63
CA PHE A 40 3.93 3.79 -5.01
C PHE A 40 4.79 4.90 -4.41
N ILE A 41 5.72 4.54 -3.53
CA ILE A 41 6.51 5.51 -2.76
C ILE A 41 8.01 5.27 -2.93
N CYS A 42 8.77 6.34 -2.72
CA CYS A 42 10.23 6.32 -2.76
C CYS A 42 10.78 6.31 -1.33
N ASN A 43 11.56 5.29 -0.96
CA ASN A 43 12.02 5.09 0.42
C ASN A 43 13.18 6.02 0.86
N HIS A 44 13.87 6.65 -0.09
CA HIS A 44 15.01 7.54 0.16
C HIS A 44 14.71 9.01 -0.12
N CYS A 45 13.51 9.32 -0.64
CA CYS A 45 13.11 10.67 -0.98
C CYS A 45 12.79 11.46 0.30
N PRO A 46 13.50 12.56 0.62
CA PRO A 46 13.31 13.29 1.88
C PRO A 46 11.86 13.74 2.11
N TYR A 47 11.17 14.12 1.04
CA TYR A 47 9.75 14.48 1.09
C TYR A 47 8.85 13.33 1.59
N VAL A 48 9.06 12.10 1.10
CA VAL A 48 8.28 10.92 1.50
C VAL A 48 8.59 10.55 2.94
N VAL A 49 9.84 10.69 3.37
CA VAL A 49 10.24 10.47 4.77
C VAL A 49 9.46 11.38 5.71
N HIS A 50 9.28 12.66 5.35
CA HIS A 50 8.44 13.60 6.11
C HIS A 50 6.95 13.25 6.04
N LEU A 51 6.46 12.79 4.88
CA LEU A 51 5.04 12.45 4.68
C LEU A 51 4.64 11.12 5.35
N ARG A 52 5.60 10.25 5.68
CA ARG A 52 5.37 8.90 6.20
C ARG A 52 4.36 8.86 7.36
N GLN A 53 4.50 9.76 8.33
CA GLN A 53 3.58 9.79 9.47
C GLN A 53 2.15 10.17 9.03
N GLY A 54 2.01 11.16 8.15
CA GLY A 54 0.72 11.54 7.61
C GLY A 54 0.04 10.42 6.80
N LEU A 55 0.81 9.59 6.09
CA LEU A 55 0.26 8.40 5.41
C LEU A 55 -0.24 7.36 6.41
N VAL A 56 0.46 7.17 7.54
CA VAL A 56 0.04 6.26 8.61
C VAL A 56 -1.25 6.78 9.26
N ASP A 57 -1.31 8.08 9.56
CA ASP A 57 -2.50 8.68 10.19
C ASP A 57 -3.69 8.63 9.24
N PHE A 58 -3.50 8.93 7.95
CA PHE A 58 -4.52 8.74 6.92
C PHE A 58 -5.02 7.29 6.87
N ALA A 59 -4.13 6.30 6.87
CA ALA A 59 -4.53 4.89 6.83
C ALA A 59 -5.40 4.51 8.04
N ARG A 60 -5.09 5.04 9.23
CA ARG A 60 -5.86 4.82 10.46
C ARG A 60 -7.24 5.48 10.41
N ASP A 61 -7.32 6.72 9.93
CA ASP A 61 -8.58 7.48 9.86
C ASP A 61 -9.64 6.78 8.97
N TYR A 62 -9.17 6.03 7.97
CA TYR A 62 -10.04 5.32 7.02
C TYR A 62 -10.17 3.81 7.28
N GLU A 63 -9.55 3.28 8.33
CA GLU A 63 -9.66 1.87 8.70
C GLU A 63 -11.11 1.48 9.00
N LEU A 64 -11.83 2.32 9.77
CA LEU A 64 -13.26 2.12 10.07
C LEU A 64 -14.15 2.19 8.82
N GLN A 65 -13.68 2.80 7.74
CA GLN A 65 -14.37 2.88 6.45
C GLN A 65 -14.03 1.70 5.52
N ARG A 66 -13.34 0.67 6.05
CA ARG A 66 -12.91 -0.52 5.32
C ARG A 66 -12.03 -0.22 4.10
N LEU A 67 -11.22 0.85 4.19
CA LEU A 67 -10.16 1.12 3.23
C LEU A 67 -8.90 0.34 3.66
N ALA A 68 -8.43 -0.56 2.80
CA ALA A 68 -7.07 -1.06 2.91
C ALA A 68 -6.10 -0.07 2.26
N VAL A 69 -4.92 0.09 2.86
CA VAL A 69 -3.83 0.91 2.30
C VAL A 69 -2.58 0.06 2.23
N VAL A 70 -1.94 0.04 1.06
CA VAL A 70 -0.63 -0.58 0.87
C VAL A 70 0.32 0.41 0.20
N ALA A 71 1.52 0.53 0.77
CA ALA A 71 2.60 1.31 0.19
C ALA A 71 3.62 0.37 -0.46
N ILE A 72 3.85 0.54 -1.77
CA ILE A 72 4.82 -0.24 -2.54
C ILE A 72 6.05 0.63 -2.77
N SER A 73 7.22 0.15 -2.36
CA SER A 73 8.49 0.81 -2.71
C SER A 73 8.71 0.71 -4.22
N ALA A 74 8.86 1.85 -4.89
CA ALA A 74 9.17 1.91 -6.33
C ALA A 74 10.68 1.78 -6.61
N ASN A 75 11.49 1.61 -5.57
CA ASN A 75 12.93 1.47 -5.66
C ASN A 75 13.33 0.00 -5.77
N ASP A 76 14.33 -0.28 -6.60
CA ASP A 76 15.05 -1.54 -6.64
C ASP A 76 16.19 -1.45 -5.61
N VAL A 77 16.09 -2.17 -4.50
CA VAL A 77 17.04 -2.12 -3.36
C VAL A 77 17.39 -3.53 -2.93
#